data_AF-M9QS00-F1
#
_entry.id   AF-M9QS00-F1
#
_cell.length_a   1.000
_cell.length_b   1.000
_cell.length_c   1.000
_cell.angle_alpha   90.00
_cell.angle_beta   90.00
_cell.angle_gamma   90.00
#
_symmetry.space_group_name_H-M   'P 1'
#
loop_
_entity.id
_entity.type
_entity.pdbx_description
1 polymer ?
#
loop_
_entity_poly.entity_id
_entity_poly.type
_entity_poly.pdbx_seq_one_letter_code
_entity_poly.pdbx_strand_id
1 'polypeptide(L)'
;MDGDRAIGEVYTNLKYAPYVEFGTGPKGQASHSGISPEVSVTYKSNPWYVHEDQINVGPYHFQKIGEFYKMYGQPAQPYLYPALRDNQERVSKNISNYVRRKIREQIK
;
A
#
# COMPACT_ATOMS: atom_id res chain seq x y z
N MET A 1 26.19 8.32 17.56
CA MET A 1 26.72 7.63 16.36
C MET A 1 25.51 7.38 15.46
N ASP A 2 25.18 8.35 14.60
CA ASP A 2 24.02 8.32 13.68
C ASP A 2 24.45 8.71 12.25
N GLY A 3 25.65 8.27 11.85
CA GLY A 3 26.24 8.62 10.54
C GLY A 3 26.29 7.46 9.54
N ASP A 4 26.05 6.22 9.98
CA ASP A 4 26.28 5.02 9.17
C ASP A 4 25.05 4.53 8.38
N ARG A 5 23.89 5.15 8.58
CA ARG A 5 22.63 4.75 7.93
C ARG A 5 21.99 5.90 7.19
N ALA A 6 21.88 5.73 5.87
CA ALA A 6 21.04 6.59 5.03
C ALA A 6 19.68 5.92 4.83
N ILE A 7 18.62 6.65 5.18
CA ILE A 7 17.22 6.21 5.09
C ILE A 7 16.56 6.99 3.95
N GLY A 8 15.84 6.29 3.08
CA GLY A 8 15.03 6.90 2.03
C GLY A 8 13.59 6.43 2.17
N GLU A 9 12.64 7.36 2.12
CA GLU A 9 11.21 7.07 2.23
C GLU A 9 10.52 7.28 0.87
N VAL A 10 9.64 6.35 0.51
CA VAL A 10 8.82 6.43 -0.71
C VAL A 10 7.36 6.35 -0.29
N TYR A 11 6.55 7.30 -0.76
CA TYR A 11 5.14 7.37 -0.43
C TYR A 11 4.30 7.86 -1.62
N THR A 12 2.99 7.71 -1.48
CA THR A 12 1.99 8.21 -2.42
C THR A 12 1.23 9.38 -1.82
N ASN A 13 0.89 10.38 -2.62
CA ASN A 13 0.07 11.52 -2.20
C ASN A 13 -1.44 11.26 -2.39
N LEU A 14 -1.82 10.11 -2.95
CA LEU A 14 -3.20 9.76 -3.23
C LEU A 14 -3.89 9.23 -1.97
N LYS A 15 -4.94 9.93 -1.53
CA LYS A 15 -5.68 9.57 -0.31
C LYS A 15 -6.26 8.16 -0.35
N TYR A 16 -6.66 7.67 -1.53
CA TYR A 16 -7.27 6.36 -1.68
C TYR A 16 -6.25 5.21 -1.74
N ALA A 17 -4.97 5.51 -1.96
CA ALA A 17 -3.97 4.50 -2.26
C ALA A 17 -3.65 3.54 -1.10
N PRO A 18 -3.66 3.95 0.18
CA PRO A 18 -3.58 3.00 1.29
C PRO A 18 -4.69 1.96 1.28
N TYR A 19 -5.91 2.32 0.86
CA TYR A 19 -7.04 1.39 0.78
C TYR A 19 -6.88 0.37 -0.36
N VAL A 20 -6.08 0.70 -1.38
CA VAL A 20 -5.72 -0.22 -2.47
C VAL A 20 -4.59 -1.15 -2.02
N GLU A 21 -3.51 -0.60 -1.45
CA GLU A 21 -2.36 -1.37 -0.95
C GLU A 21 -2.78 -2.43 0.07
N PHE A 22 -3.61 -2.03 1.04
CA PHE A 22 -4.00 -2.89 2.17
C PHE A 22 -5.36 -3.56 2.00
N GLY A 23 -6.15 -3.16 1.00
CA GLY A 23 -7.52 -3.62 0.83
C GLY A 23 -8.49 -3.02 1.86
N THR A 24 -9.77 -3.34 1.71
CA THR A 24 -10.85 -2.80 2.54
C THR A 24 -11.88 -3.86 2.91
N GLY A 25 -12.54 -3.67 4.05
CA GLY A 25 -13.65 -4.50 4.50
C GLY A 25 -13.28 -5.96 4.80
N PRO A 26 -14.28 -6.84 4.96
CA PRO A 26 -14.07 -8.28 5.10
C PRO A 26 -13.26 -8.92 3.96
N LYS A 27 -13.37 -8.39 2.73
CA LYS A 27 -12.59 -8.90 1.59
C LYS A 27 -11.10 -8.62 1.71
N GLY A 28 -10.71 -7.41 2.12
CA GLY A 28 -9.33 -7.08 2.42
C GLY A 28 -8.79 -7.92 3.57
N GLN A 29 -9.59 -8.12 4.63
CA GLN A 29 -9.21 -8.97 5.76
C GLN A 29 -8.99 -10.44 5.37
N ALA A 30 -9.78 -10.98 4.46
CA ALA A 30 -9.58 -12.34 3.96
C ALA A 30 -8.41 -12.46 2.97
N SER A 31 -8.00 -11.34 2.35
CA SER A 31 -7.02 -11.31 1.27
C SER A 31 -6.07 -10.12 1.44
N HIS A 32 -5.11 -10.29 2.36
CA HIS A 32 -4.06 -9.31 2.66
C HIS A 32 -2.64 -9.88 2.43
N SER A 33 -2.51 -10.93 1.62
CA SER A 33 -1.20 -11.52 1.30
C SER A 33 -0.32 -10.53 0.56
N GLY A 34 0.93 -10.36 1.01
CA GLY A 34 1.90 -9.49 0.35
C GLY A 34 1.92 -8.04 0.83
N ILE A 35 1.17 -7.69 1.88
CA ILE A 35 1.37 -6.43 2.61
C ILE A 35 2.59 -6.55 3.54
N SER A 36 3.12 -5.41 3.99
CA SER A 36 4.21 -5.38 4.97
C SER A 36 3.81 -6.05 6.29
N PRO A 37 4.62 -6.99 6.83
CA PRO A 37 4.35 -7.61 8.13
C PRO A 37 4.49 -6.63 9.29
N GLU A 38 5.12 -5.49 9.09
CA GLU A 38 5.32 -4.46 10.11
C GLU A 38 4.09 -3.54 10.27
N VAL A 39 3.11 -3.63 9.37
CA VAL A 39 1.91 -2.79 9.40
C VAL A 39 0.73 -3.58 9.97
N SER A 40 0.25 -3.13 11.13
CA SER A 40 -0.97 -3.67 11.74
C SER A 40 -2.21 -3.01 11.16
N VAL A 41 -2.81 -3.60 10.13
CA VAL A 41 -4.05 -3.09 9.50
C VAL A 41 -5.27 -3.61 10.25
N THR A 42 -6.20 -2.70 10.59
CA THR A 42 -7.52 -3.07 11.13
C THR A 42 -8.60 -2.83 10.09
N TYR A 43 -9.38 -3.87 9.80
CA TYR A 43 -10.47 -3.82 8.83
C TYR A 43 -11.81 -3.57 9.53
N LYS A 44 -12.67 -2.75 8.90
CA LYS A 44 -14.07 -2.64 9.33
C LYS A 44 -14.86 -3.80 8.75
N SER A 45 -15.39 -4.67 9.61
CA SER A 45 -16.16 -5.84 9.17
C SER A 45 -17.56 -5.46 8.63
N ASN A 46 -18.07 -4.30 9.01
CA ASN A 46 -19.41 -3.87 8.62
C ASN A 46 -19.45 -3.51 7.13
N PRO A 47 -20.37 -4.10 6.34
CA PRO A 47 -20.58 -3.69 4.97
C PRO A 47 -21.15 -2.26 4.92
N TRP A 48 -20.88 -1.56 3.83
CA TRP A 48 -21.50 -0.26 3.56
C TRP A 48 -22.38 -0.34 2.31
N TYR A 49 -23.33 0.58 2.22
CA TYR A 49 -24.34 0.62 1.16
C TYR A 49 -24.13 1.88 0.35
N VAL A 50 -24.16 1.73 -0.98
CA VAL A 50 -24.05 2.84 -1.92
C VAL A 50 -25.23 2.78 -2.86
N HIS A 51 -25.90 3.91 -3.07
CA HIS A 51 -27.03 3.98 -4.00
C HIS A 51 -26.52 3.86 -5.44
N GLU A 52 -27.30 3.24 -6.33
CA GLU A 52 -26.86 2.93 -7.69
C GLU A 52 -26.51 4.15 -8.55
N ASP A 53 -27.07 5.32 -8.24
CA ASP A 53 -26.75 6.59 -8.91
C ASP A 53 -25.38 7.16 -8.53
N GLN A 54 -24.82 6.75 -7.39
CA GLN A 54 -23.56 7.23 -6.84
C GLN A 54 -22.36 6.41 -7.30
N ILE A 55 -22.58 5.24 -7.91
CA ILE A 55 -21.51 4.31 -8.25
C ILE A 55 -21.76 3.58 -9.57
N ASN A 56 -20.76 3.63 -10.45
CA ASN A 56 -20.70 2.71 -11.58
C ASN A 56 -20.00 1.43 -11.13
N VAL A 57 -20.77 0.36 -10.90
CA VAL A 57 -20.25 -0.93 -10.44
C VAL A 57 -19.45 -1.68 -11.51
N GLY A 58 -19.50 -1.28 -12.79
CA GLY A 58 -18.70 -1.89 -13.85
C GLY A 58 -18.76 -3.43 -13.88
N PRO A 59 -17.62 -4.13 -14.03
CA PRO A 59 -17.57 -5.60 -14.02
C PRO A 59 -17.68 -6.22 -12.62
N TYR A 60 -17.89 -5.41 -11.57
CA TYR A 60 -17.95 -5.88 -10.19
C TYR A 60 -19.35 -6.33 -9.83
N HIS A 61 -19.50 -7.62 -9.52
CA HIS A 61 -20.76 -8.26 -9.17
C HIS A 61 -21.12 -8.02 -7.69
N PHE A 62 -21.32 -6.77 -7.28
CA PHE A 62 -21.78 -6.45 -5.92
C PHE A 62 -23.24 -6.88 -5.73
N GLN A 63 -23.58 -7.34 -4.52
CA GLN A 63 -24.94 -7.73 -4.18
C GLN A 63 -25.85 -6.50 -4.15
N LYS A 64 -26.88 -6.46 -4.99
CA LYS A 64 -27.89 -5.39 -5.04
C LYS A 64 -29.08 -5.74 -4.14
N ILE A 65 -29.52 -4.78 -3.32
CA ILE A 65 -30.70 -4.89 -2.45
C ILE A 65 -31.55 -3.64 -2.69
N GLY A 66 -32.67 -3.80 -3.39
CA GLY A 66 -33.44 -2.65 -3.90
C GLY A 66 -32.57 -1.81 -4.84
N GLU A 67 -32.40 -0.53 -4.52
CA GLU A 67 -31.59 0.44 -5.28
C GLU A 67 -30.15 0.59 -4.73
N PHE A 68 -29.79 -0.18 -3.70
CA PHE A 68 -28.49 -0.08 -3.03
C PHE A 68 -27.59 -1.27 -3.35
N TYR A 69 -26.31 -1.00 -3.59
CA TYR A 69 -25.25 -2.00 -3.64
C TYR A 69 -24.63 -2.19 -2.26
N LYS A 70 -24.59 -3.44 -1.80
CA LYS A 70 -23.92 -3.84 -0.58
C LYS A 70 -22.45 -4.14 -0.86
N MET A 71 -21.57 -3.35 -0.28
CA MET A 71 -20.12 -3.44 -0.47
C MET A 71 -19.46 -4.15 0.71
N TYR A 72 -18.64 -5.16 0.41
CA TYR A 72 -17.83 -5.92 1.38
C TYR A 72 -16.34 -5.54 1.31
N GLY A 73 -16.05 -4.41 0.64
CA GLY A 73 -14.71 -3.93 0.34
C GLY A 73 -14.00 -4.64 -0.81
N GLN A 74 -12.69 -4.44 -0.88
CA GLN A 74 -11.82 -4.88 -1.97
C GLN A 74 -10.61 -5.64 -1.40
N PRO A 75 -10.12 -6.68 -2.11
CA PRO A 75 -8.89 -7.37 -1.71
C PRO A 75 -7.69 -6.42 -1.74
N ALA A 76 -6.65 -6.73 -0.97
CA ALA A 76 -5.40 -5.97 -1.02
C ALA A 76 -4.72 -6.14 -2.39
N GLN A 77 -4.24 -5.02 -2.94
CA GLN A 77 -3.45 -4.97 -4.16
C GLN A 77 -2.12 -4.27 -3.83
N PRO A 78 -1.21 -4.96 -3.12
CA PRO A 78 0.04 -4.37 -2.69
C PRO A 78 0.93 -4.10 -3.91
N TYR A 79 1.40 -2.86 -4.01
CA TYR A 79 2.31 -2.39 -5.07
C TYR A 79 3.59 -1.79 -4.47
N LEU A 80 3.51 -1.18 -3.28
CA LEU A 80 4.65 -0.51 -2.68
C LEU A 80 5.56 -1.48 -1.93
N TYR A 81 5.00 -2.32 -1.06
CA TYR A 81 5.80 -3.27 -0.29
C TYR A 81 6.51 -4.31 -1.17
N PRO A 82 5.85 -4.95 -2.17
CA PRO A 82 6.52 -5.85 -3.09
C PRO A 82 7.64 -5.16 -3.86
N ALA A 83 7.40 -3.94 -4.36
CA ALA A 83 8.43 -3.18 -5.07
C ALA A 83 9.65 -2.88 -4.18
N LEU A 84 9.44 -2.55 -2.90
CA LEU A 84 10.53 -2.35 -1.95
C LEU A 84 11.29 -3.65 -1.68
N ARG A 85 10.58 -4.73 -1.37
CA ARG A 85 11.16 -6.05 -1.07
C ARG A 85 12.01 -6.56 -2.23
N ASP A 86 11.48 -6.49 -3.45
CA ASP A 86 12.15 -7.01 -4.63
C ASP A 86 13.36 -6.15 -5.06
N ASN A 87 13.42 -4.87 -4.65
CA ASN A 87 14.52 -3.95 -4.95
C ASN A 87 15.45 -3.66 -3.77
N GLN A 88 15.26 -4.31 -2.62
CA GLN A 88 15.94 -3.98 -1.37
C GLN A 88 17.48 -3.95 -1.49
N GLU A 89 18.07 -4.96 -2.15
CA GLU A 89 19.52 -5.03 -2.35
C GLU A 89 20.03 -3.90 -3.23
N ARG A 90 19.34 -3.63 -4.34
CA ARG A 90 19.71 -2.59 -5.31
C ARG A 90 19.63 -1.21 -4.69
N VAL A 91 18.57 -0.92 -3.94
CA VAL A 91 18.39 0.35 -3.23
C VAL A 91 19.49 0.54 -2.19
N SER A 92 19.73 -0.47 -1.36
CA SER A 92 20.77 -0.42 -0.31
C SER A 92 22.17 -0.18 -0.89
N LYS A 93 22.52 -0.86 -2.00
CA LYS A 93 23.79 -0.68 -2.70
C LYS A 93 23.94 0.72 -3.27
N ASN A 94 22.89 1.25 -3.90
CA ASN A 94 22.91 2.60 -4.48
C ASN A 94 23.09 3.67 -3.41
N ILE A 95 22.37 3.55 -2.29
CA ILE A 95 22.50 4.45 -1.14
C ILE A 95 23.93 4.40 -0.58
N SER A 96 24.46 3.20 -0.30
CA SER A 96 25.81 3.03 0.24
C SER A 96 26.89 3.64 -0.68
N ASN A 97 26.80 3.40 -1.99
CA ASN A 97 27.73 3.95 -2.96
C ASN A 97 27.65 5.49 -3.04
N TYR A 98 26.44 6.05 -3.01
CA TYR A 98 26.24 7.49 -3.01
C TYR A 98 26.85 8.16 -1.78
N VAL A 99 26.58 7.62 -0.59
CA VAL A 99 27.12 8.13 0.68
C VAL A 99 28.65 8.04 0.69
N ARG A 100 29.23 6.88 0.31
CA ARG A 100 30.69 6.70 0.22
C ARG A 100 31.34 7.72 -0.72
N ARG A 101 30.72 7.99 -1.87
CA ARG A 101 31.21 9.00 -2.82
C ARG A 101 31.19 10.40 -2.19
N LYS A 102 30.08 10.78 -1.55
CA LYS A 102 29.94 12.09 -0.91
C LYS A 102 30.92 12.31 0.24
N ILE A 103 31.18 11.29 1.06
CA ILE A 103 32.20 11.36 2.12
C ILE A 103 33.59 11.61 1.52
N ARG A 104 33.98 10.90 0.44
CA ARG A 104 35.28 11.12 -0.23
C ARG A 104 35.42 12.51 -0.83
N GLU A 105 34.34 13.08 -1.35
CA GLU A 105 34.32 14.45 -1.87
C GLU A 105 34.55 15.51 -0.77
N GLN A 106 34.14 15.24 0.47
CA GLN A 106 34.24 16.18 1.59
C GLN A 106 35.58 16.10 2.36
N ILE A 107 36.29 14.98 2.25
CA ILE A 107 37.62 14.78 2.87
C ILE A 107 38.74 15.43 2.02
N LYS A 108 38.42 15.79 0.76
CA LYS A 108 39.35 16.38 -0.19
C LYS A 108 39.27 17.90 -0.16
#